data_AF-A0A7X1PIG5-F1
#
_entry.id   AF-A0A7X1PIG5-F1
#
_cell.length_a   1.000
_cell.length_b   1.000
_cell.length_c   1.000
_cell.angle_alpha   90.00
_cell.angle_beta   90.00
_cell.angle_gamma   90.00
#
_symmetry.space_group_name_H-M   'P 1'
#
loop_
_entity.id
_entity.type
_entity.pdbx_description
1 polymer ?
#
loop_
_entity_poly.entity_id
_entity_poly.type
_entity_poly.pdbx_seq_one_letter_code
_entity_poly.pdbx_strand_id
1 'polypeptide(L)'
;MKALIAVAMLGLLGGCADLHLLKSPSTDNWTTWVCDSQAQVLWRYTDDSRKAVDVRLGGDDQVRRLKLEPSGSGSLYSDDMLAFHVKGEEGLVYWVATNDLIGRGCKAL
;
A
#
# COMPACT_ATOMS: atom_id res chain seq x y z
N MET A 1 44.79 46.11 -36.34
CA MET A 1 45.82 45.09 -36.60
C MET A 1 45.77 44.07 -35.46
N LYS A 2 45.46 42.80 -35.81
CA LYS A 2 45.93 41.49 -35.29
C LYS A 2 46.11 41.33 -33.76
N ALA A 3 45.25 40.61 -33.02
CA ALA A 3 45.02 39.14 -32.93
C ALA A 3 46.12 38.40 -32.14
N LEU A 4 45.70 37.54 -31.18
CA LEU A 4 46.31 36.28 -30.67
C LEU A 4 45.56 35.91 -29.35
N ILE A 5 44.43 35.20 -29.39
CA ILE A 5 44.24 33.73 -29.23
C ILE A 5 44.88 33.13 -27.97
N ALA A 6 44.04 32.74 -27.00
CA ALA A 6 44.23 31.53 -26.20
C ALA A 6 42.85 30.90 -25.93
N VAL A 7 42.63 29.79 -26.62
CA VAL A 7 41.47 28.90 -26.50
C VAL A 7 41.63 28.08 -25.23
N ALA A 8 40.63 28.12 -24.35
CA ALA A 8 40.42 27.09 -23.33
C ALA A 8 39.00 26.55 -23.48
N MET A 9 38.85 25.55 -24.34
CA MET A 9 37.74 24.62 -24.29
C MET A 9 37.97 23.69 -23.09
N LEU A 10 37.11 23.76 -22.08
CA LEU A 10 36.82 22.57 -21.27
C LEU A 10 35.35 22.24 -21.51
N GLY A 11 35.13 21.10 -22.15
CA GLY A 11 33.83 20.52 -22.37
C GLY A 11 33.15 20.26 -21.03
N LEU A 12 32.05 20.96 -20.79
CA LEU A 12 31.05 20.50 -19.84
C LEU A 12 30.46 19.22 -20.42
N LEU A 13 30.92 18.09 -19.90
CA LEU A 13 30.32 16.79 -20.13
C LEU A 13 28.82 16.90 -19.83
N GLY A 14 28.00 16.48 -20.79
CA GLY A 14 26.56 16.36 -20.62
C GLY A 14 26.25 15.43 -19.46
N GLY A 15 25.76 16.00 -18.37
CA GLY A 15 24.96 15.28 -17.39
C GLY A 15 23.51 15.38 -17.85
N CYS A 16 22.93 14.23 -18.18
CA CYS A 16 21.55 14.10 -18.60
C CYS A 16 20.62 14.92 -17.70
N ALA A 17 19.75 15.71 -18.33
CA ALA A 17 18.53 16.16 -17.69
C ALA A 17 17.73 14.90 -17.33
N ASP A 18 17.99 14.35 -16.14
CA ASP A 18 17.09 13.38 -15.54
C ASP A 18 15.88 14.18 -15.07
N LEU A 19 14.95 14.28 -16.02
CA LEU A 19 13.60 14.74 -15.87
C LEU A 19 12.87 13.79 -14.91
N HIS A 20 13.29 13.73 -13.65
CA HIS A 20 12.61 13.01 -12.59
C HIS A 20 11.42 13.85 -12.06
N LEU A 21 10.79 14.63 -12.94
CA LEU A 21 9.65 15.49 -12.65
C LEU A 21 8.30 14.74 -12.67
N LEU A 22 8.28 13.42 -12.85
CA LEU A 22 7.05 12.62 -12.83
C LEU A 22 7.31 11.17 -12.36
N LYS A 23 7.94 10.98 -11.20
CA LYS A 23 7.51 9.86 -10.35
C LYS A 23 6.69 10.51 -9.25
N SER A 24 5.37 10.49 -9.43
CA SER A 24 4.48 10.49 -8.28
C SER A 24 5.09 9.49 -7.29
N PRO A 25 5.36 9.85 -6.03
CA PRO A 25 5.57 8.81 -5.05
C PRO A 25 4.39 7.87 -5.24
N SER A 26 4.63 6.56 -5.34
CA SER A 26 3.55 5.62 -5.04
C SER A 26 3.22 5.95 -3.59
N THR A 27 2.32 6.91 -3.39
CA THR A 27 1.81 7.27 -2.08
C THR A 27 1.35 5.94 -1.55
N ASP A 28 1.98 5.52 -0.47
CA ASP A 28 1.73 4.23 0.14
C ASP A 28 0.27 4.34 0.62
N ASN A 29 -0.69 3.95 -0.23
CA ASN A 29 -2.12 4.27 -0.13
C ASN A 29 -2.81 3.42 0.94
N TRP A 30 -2.18 3.34 2.11
CA TRP A 30 -2.67 2.62 3.26
C TRP A 30 -3.82 3.40 3.89
N THR A 31 -4.89 2.67 4.16
CA THR A 31 -6.03 3.14 4.94
C THR A 31 -5.91 2.54 6.33
N THR A 32 -5.98 3.37 7.36
CA THR A 32 -5.99 2.92 8.75
C THR A 32 -7.43 2.80 9.23
N TRP A 33 -7.82 1.59 9.60
CA TRP A 33 -9.09 1.31 10.24
C TRP A 33 -8.91 1.05 11.73
N VAL A 34 -9.82 1.57 12.55
CA VAL A 34 -9.90 1.27 13.98
C VAL A 34 -11.14 0.44 14.24
N CYS A 35 -10.95 -0.70 14.90
CA CYS A 35 -12.00 -1.63 15.27
C CYS A 35 -12.61 -1.27 16.63
N ASP A 36 -13.75 -1.88 16.98
CA ASP A 36 -14.42 -1.68 18.27
C ASP A 36 -13.51 -2.03 19.46
N SER A 37 -12.59 -2.96 19.27
CA SER A 37 -11.57 -3.37 20.24
C SER A 37 -10.41 -2.37 20.40
N GLN A 38 -10.44 -1.24 19.67
CA GLN A 38 -9.35 -0.29 19.48
C GLN A 38 -8.13 -0.84 18.72
N ALA A 39 -8.20 -2.08 18.22
CA ALA A 39 -7.19 -2.62 17.32
C ALA A 39 -7.13 -1.79 16.03
N GLN A 40 -5.91 -1.52 15.56
CA GLN A 40 -5.66 -0.85 14.29
C GLN A 40 -5.38 -1.87 13.19
N VAL A 41 -6.00 -1.67 12.03
CA VAL A 41 -5.80 -2.47 10.83
C VAL A 41 -5.44 -1.52 9.71
N LEU A 42 -4.18 -1.56 9.26
CA LEU A 42 -3.75 -0.82 8.08
C LEU A 42 -3.89 -1.72 6.88
N TRP A 43 -4.56 -1.25 5.83
CA TRP A 43 -4.75 -2.05 4.64
C TRP A 43 -4.81 -1.20 3.37
N ARG A 44 -4.60 -1.84 2.22
CA ARG A 44 -4.77 -1.22 0.90
C ARG A 44 -5.12 -2.27 -0.14
N TYR A 45 -5.72 -1.84 -1.25
CA TYR A 45 -5.75 -2.65 -2.46
C TYR A 45 -4.35 -2.72 -3.09
N THR A 46 -3.98 -3.87 -3.65
CA THR A 46 -2.70 -4.02 -4.35
C THR A 46 -2.66 -3.28 -5.68
N ASP A 47 -3.83 -3.10 -6.30
CA ASP A 47 -4.03 -2.46 -7.60
C ASP A 47 -5.53 -2.17 -7.80
N ASP A 48 -5.87 -1.53 -8.93
CA ASP A 48 -7.23 -1.13 -9.29
C ASP A 48 -8.18 -2.31 -9.57
N SER A 49 -7.65 -3.53 -9.78
CA SER A 49 -8.49 -4.72 -9.97
C SER A 49 -9.13 -5.19 -8.67
N ARG A 50 -8.60 -4.75 -7.51
CA ARG A 50 -9.09 -5.07 -6.16
C ARG A 50 -9.19 -6.57 -5.88
N LYS A 51 -8.40 -7.38 -6.59
CA LYS A 51 -8.34 -8.85 -6.42
C LYS A 51 -7.46 -9.28 -5.26
N ALA A 52 -6.64 -8.39 -4.74
CA ALA A 52 -5.85 -8.62 -3.57
C ALA A 52 -5.72 -7.34 -2.74
N VAL A 53 -5.43 -7.54 -1.47
CA VAL A 53 -5.15 -6.47 -0.50
C VAL A 53 -3.89 -6.81 0.26
N ASP A 54 -3.15 -5.79 0.63
CA ASP A 54 -2.09 -5.90 1.63
C ASP A 54 -2.68 -5.45 2.98
N VAL A 55 -2.46 -6.23 4.05
CA VAL A 55 -2.98 -5.98 5.41
C VAL A 55 -1.83 -6.01 6.42
N ARG A 56 -1.84 -5.07 7.37
CA ARG A 56 -0.93 -4.96 8.51
C ARG A 56 -1.73 -4.76 9.79
N LEU A 57 -1.44 -5.56 10.81
CA LEU A 57 -2.17 -5.54 12.07
C LEU A 57 -1.37 -4.82 13.16
N GLY A 58 -2.01 -3.88 13.86
CA GLY A 58 -1.75 -3.54 15.26
C GLY A 58 -0.30 -3.28 15.72
N GLY A 59 0.60 -2.84 14.84
CA GLY A 59 2.00 -2.54 15.19
C GLY A 59 3.02 -3.64 14.84
N ASP A 60 2.60 -4.69 14.15
CA ASP A 60 3.53 -5.59 13.44
C ASP A 60 3.96 -4.95 12.12
N ASP A 61 5.21 -5.17 11.71
CA ASP A 61 5.71 -4.78 10.39
C ASP A 61 5.42 -5.86 9.33
N GLN A 62 4.84 -7.00 9.73
CA GLN A 62 4.39 -8.03 8.82
C GLN A 62 3.23 -7.56 7.95
N VAL A 63 3.50 -7.43 6.65
CA VAL A 63 2.48 -7.24 5.62
C VAL A 63 2.04 -8.59 5.07
N ARG A 64 0.74 -8.86 5.13
CA ARG A 64 0.13 -10.06 4.53
C ARG A 64 -0.63 -9.68 3.27
N ARG A 65 -0.37 -10.40 2.18
CA ARG A 65 -1.13 -10.26 0.94
C ARG A 65 -2.26 -11.27 0.93
N LEU A 66 -3.48 -10.76 1.01
CA LEU A 66 -4.70 -11.56 1.00
C LEU A 66 -5.36 -11.49 -0.38
N LYS A 67 -5.89 -12.60 -0.87
CA LYS A 67 -6.57 -12.70 -2.17
C LYS A 67 -8.08 -12.69 -2.00
N LEU A 68 -8.77 -12.14 -2.97
CA LEU A 68 -10.23 -12.11 -2.99
C LEU A 68 -10.78 -13.55 -3.08
N GLU A 69 -11.62 -13.90 -2.12
CA GLU A 69 -12.29 -15.18 -2.01
C GLU A 69 -13.80 -15.05 -2.30
N PRO A 70 -14.48 -16.13 -2.74
CA PRO A 70 -15.92 -16.15 -2.85
C PRO A 70 -16.60 -15.80 -1.52
N SER A 71 -17.58 -14.90 -1.56
CA SER A 71 -18.35 -14.54 -0.35
C SER A 71 -19.82 -14.26 -0.69
N GLY A 72 -20.72 -14.49 0.27
CA GLY A 72 -22.15 -14.26 0.08
C GLY A 72 -22.57 -12.79 0.12
N SER A 73 -21.74 -11.90 0.69
CA SER A 73 -21.97 -10.46 0.77
C SER A 73 -20.67 -9.74 1.08
N GLY A 74 -20.43 -8.59 0.46
CA GLY A 74 -19.18 -7.85 0.62
C GLY A 74 -18.01 -8.50 -0.11
N SER A 75 -16.80 -8.24 0.36
CA SER A 75 -15.55 -8.74 -0.21
C SER A 75 -14.72 -9.42 0.87
N LEU A 76 -14.56 -10.73 0.77
CA LEU A 76 -13.71 -11.51 1.64
C LEU A 76 -12.32 -11.63 1.02
N TYR A 77 -11.29 -11.30 1.76
CA TYR A 77 -9.90 -11.52 1.38
C TYR A 77 -9.23 -12.48 2.35
N SER A 78 -8.46 -13.45 1.86
CA SER A 78 -7.77 -14.43 2.70
C SER A 78 -6.41 -14.86 2.14
N ASP A 79 -5.49 -15.29 3.02
CA ASP A 79 -4.26 -16.03 2.70
C ASP A 79 -4.22 -17.43 3.34
N ASP A 80 -5.41 -17.98 3.64
CA ASP A 80 -5.65 -19.22 4.42
C ASP A 80 -5.26 -19.15 5.90
N MET A 81 -4.63 -18.06 6.35
CA MET A 81 -4.33 -17.84 7.77
C MET A 81 -5.10 -16.66 8.35
N LEU A 82 -5.14 -15.54 7.64
CA LEU A 82 -5.85 -14.32 8.02
C LEU A 82 -7.00 -14.08 7.07
N ALA A 83 -8.19 -13.85 7.62
CA ALA A 83 -9.35 -13.40 6.86
C ALA A 83 -9.62 -11.93 7.16
N PHE A 84 -9.84 -11.16 6.10
CA PHE A 84 -10.26 -9.76 6.15
C PHE A 84 -11.52 -9.59 5.30
N HIS A 85 -12.64 -9.33 5.95
CA HIS A 85 -13.93 -9.17 5.29
C HIS A 85 -14.34 -7.71 5.33
N VAL A 86 -14.49 -7.11 4.15
CA VAL A 86 -14.98 -5.75 3.95
C VAL A 86 -16.44 -5.79 3.54
N LYS A 87 -17.30 -5.08 4.27
CA LYS A 87 -18.72 -4.93 3.95
C LYS A 87 -19.14 -3.48 4.07
N GLY A 88 -19.27 -2.81 2.92
CA GLY A 88 -19.52 -1.37 2.88
C GLY A 88 -18.33 -0.61 3.47
N GLU A 89 -18.58 0.14 4.53
CA GLU A 89 -17.57 0.94 5.24
C GLU A 89 -16.99 0.24 6.48
N GLU A 90 -17.36 -1.03 6.71
CA GLU A 90 -16.98 -1.79 7.90
C GLU A 90 -16.12 -3.01 7.55
N GLY A 91 -15.14 -3.29 8.42
CA GLY A 91 -14.24 -4.42 8.36
C GLY A 91 -14.37 -5.39 9.52
N LEU A 92 -14.12 -6.65 9.21
CA LEU A 92 -13.98 -7.76 10.14
C LEU A 92 -12.67 -8.48 9.84
N VAL A 93 -11.85 -8.72 10.87
CA VAL A 93 -10.57 -9.41 10.78
C VAL A 93 -10.52 -10.55 11.79
N TYR A 94 -10.14 -11.75 11.35
CA TYR A 94 -9.99 -12.92 12.22
C TYR A 94 -8.96 -13.92 11.69
N TRP A 95 -8.41 -14.74 12.58
CA TRP A 95 -7.56 -15.87 12.21
C TRP A 95 -8.42 -17.04 11.72
N VAL A 96 -8.14 -17.55 10.51
CA VAL A 96 -8.92 -18.63 9.87
C VAL A 96 -8.80 -19.95 10.64
N ALA A 97 -7.58 -20.29 11.09
CA ALA A 97 -7.31 -21.58 11.73
C ALA A 97 -8.05 -21.76 13.06
N THR A 98 -8.18 -20.69 13.85
CA THR A 98 -8.76 -20.74 15.20
C THR A 98 -10.13 -20.06 15.29
N ASN A 99 -10.52 -19.30 14.28
CA ASN A 99 -11.65 -18.36 14.32
C ASN A 99 -11.51 -17.27 15.39
N ASP A 100 -10.27 -16.98 15.81
CA ASP A 100 -10.02 -15.92 16.80
C ASP A 100 -10.25 -14.55 16.17
N LEU A 101 -11.17 -13.79 16.77
CA LEU A 101 -11.51 -12.45 16.33
C LEU A 101 -10.39 -11.46 16.70
N ILE A 102 -9.85 -10.78 15.69
CA ILE A 102 -8.86 -9.72 15.87
C ILE A 102 -9.57 -8.36 16.00
N GLY A 103 -10.54 -8.12 15.12
CA GLY A 103 -11.27 -6.87 15.10
C GLY A 103 -12.59 -7.00 14.36
N ARG A 104 -13.61 -6.33 14.89
CA ARG A 104 -14.93 -6.14 14.26
C ARG A 104 -15.26 -4.66 14.30
N GLY A 105 -16.17 -4.20 13.43
CA GLY A 105 -16.52 -2.79 13.41
C GLY A 105 -15.38 -1.90 12.90
N CYS A 106 -14.38 -2.47 12.22
CA CYS A 106 -13.19 -1.75 11.78
C CYS A 106 -13.59 -0.71 10.73
N LYS A 107 -13.36 0.57 11.01
CA LYS A 107 -13.78 1.68 10.14
C LYS A 107 -12.64 2.67 9.98
N ALA A 108 -12.65 3.40 8.86
CA ALA A 108 -11.71 4.49 8.66
C ALA A 108 -11.81 5.49 9.82
N LEU A 109 -10.63 5.86 10.34
CA LEU A 109 -10.50 6.98 11.28
C LEU A 109 -10.94 8.30 10.64
#